data_AF-A0A424W5I4-F1
#
_entry.id   AF-A0A424W5I4-F1
#
_cell.length_a   1.000
_cell.length_b   1.000
_cell.length_c   1.000
_cell.angle_alpha   90.00
_cell.angle_beta   90.00
_cell.angle_gamma   90.00
#
_symmetry.space_group_name_H-M   'P 1'
#
loop_
_entity.id
_entity.type
_entity.pdbx_description
1 polymer ?
#
loop_
_entity_poly.entity_id
_entity_poly.type
_entity_poly.pdbx_seq_one_letter_code
_entity_poly.pdbx_strand_id
1 'polypeptide(L)'
;MAVLDRRSLAILLLCAASAPAVAQDCVAQVQAEQARIDRAQDVQRTREASNDLQLNRELCQGRLDLLDARYALVDDFEACRRKGVEFPAKMARALSDASEELADKKAAWIRTCGLHMKD
;
A
#
# COMPACT_ATOMS: atom_id res chain seq x y z
N MET A 1 -47.52 -24.32 42.22
CA MET A 1 -46.20 -24.45 42.86
C MET A 1 -45.78 -25.91 42.73
N ALA A 2 -44.70 -26.34 42.09
CA ALA A 2 -43.64 -25.70 41.33
C ALA A 2 -43.27 -26.70 40.21
N VAL A 3 -43.03 -26.21 38.99
CA VAL A 3 -42.53 -27.01 37.87
C VAL A 3 -41.06 -26.63 37.69
N LEU A 4 -40.18 -27.63 37.72
CA LEU A 4 -38.77 -27.48 37.37
C LEU A 4 -38.66 -27.01 35.93
N ASP A 5 -37.80 -26.03 35.67
CA ASP A 5 -37.09 -26.00 34.40
C ASP A 5 -35.60 -25.78 34.62
N ARG A 6 -34.84 -26.66 33.99
CA ARG A 6 -33.42 -26.95 34.15
C ARG A 6 -32.82 -26.71 32.78
N ARG A 7 -32.52 -25.46 32.41
CA ARG A 7 -31.88 -25.15 31.14
C ARG A 7 -30.91 -23.97 31.29
N SER A 8 -29.65 -24.34 31.52
CA SER A 8 -28.48 -23.84 30.80
C SER A 8 -28.52 -22.38 30.34
N LEU A 9 -28.13 -21.46 31.22
CA LEU A 9 -27.65 -20.13 30.83
C LEU A 9 -26.12 -20.15 30.77
N ALA A 10 -25.60 -20.98 29.88
CA ALA A 10 -24.30 -20.76 29.28
C ALA A 10 -24.58 -20.19 27.90
N ILE A 11 -24.10 -18.97 27.63
CA ILE A 11 -23.38 -18.62 26.40
C ILE A 11 -22.78 -17.24 26.68
N LEU A 12 -21.45 -17.25 26.81
CA LEU A 12 -20.61 -16.08 26.78
C LEU A 12 -20.81 -15.35 25.44
N LEU A 13 -21.38 -14.15 25.47
CA LEU A 13 -21.23 -13.19 24.39
C LEU A 13 -19.89 -12.46 24.58
N LEU A 14 -18.81 -13.19 24.29
CA LEU A 14 -17.53 -12.60 23.93
C LEU A 14 -17.72 -11.95 22.56
N CYS A 15 -17.91 -10.64 22.54
CA CYS A 15 -17.67 -9.81 21.36
C CYS A 15 -16.16 -9.83 21.06
N ALA A 16 -15.67 -10.95 20.53
CA ALA A 16 -14.40 -10.98 19.83
C ALA A 16 -14.64 -10.27 18.50
N ALA A 17 -14.11 -9.05 18.38
CA ALA A 17 -13.99 -8.34 17.11
C ALA A 17 -13.04 -9.12 16.21
N SER A 18 -13.55 -10.17 15.55
CA SER A 18 -12.91 -10.72 14.37
C SER A 18 -13.22 -9.76 13.23
N ALA A 19 -12.26 -8.87 12.94
CA ALA A 19 -12.22 -8.29 11.61
C ALA A 19 -12.34 -9.45 10.60
N PRO A 20 -13.17 -9.33 9.54
CA PRO A 20 -13.34 -10.41 8.59
C PRO A 20 -11.97 -10.81 8.05
N ALA A 21 -11.67 -12.11 7.94
CA ALA A 21 -10.35 -12.60 7.49
C ALA A 21 -9.89 -11.92 6.18
N VAL A 22 -10.84 -11.63 5.29
CA VAL A 22 -10.65 -10.86 4.05
C VAL A 22 -10.06 -9.46 4.28
N ALA A 23 -10.41 -8.78 5.37
CA ALA A 23 -9.86 -7.48 5.74
C ALA A 23 -8.41 -7.59 6.23
N GLN A 24 -8.09 -8.62 7.04
CA GLN A 24 -6.72 -8.87 7.47
C GLN A 24 -5.82 -9.22 6.29
N ASP A 25 -6.31 -10.02 5.34
CA ASP A 25 -5.58 -10.38 4.13
C ASP A 25 -5.29 -9.14 3.26
N CYS A 26 -6.25 -8.22 3.13
CA CYS A 26 -6.07 -6.96 2.40
C CYS A 26 -5.00 -6.07 3.04
N VAL A 27 -5.05 -5.88 4.36
CA VAL A 27 -4.07 -5.05 5.08
C VAL A 27 -2.67 -5.66 4.96
N ALA A 28 -2.54 -6.96 5.17
CA ALA A 28 -1.27 -7.67 5.07
C ALA A 28 -0.68 -7.60 3.65
N GLN A 29 -1.52 -7.74 2.62
CA GLN A 29 -1.11 -7.61 1.23
C GLN A 29 -0.55 -6.21 0.95
N VAL A 30 -1.32 -5.14 1.23
CA VAL A 30 -0.86 -3.77 0.97
C VAL A 30 0.40 -3.43 1.78
N GLN A 31 0.54 -3.94 3.01
CA GLN A 31 1.77 -3.78 3.79
C GLN A 31 2.97 -4.50 3.17
N ALA A 32 2.79 -5.73 2.69
CA ALA A 32 3.84 -6.49 2.02
C ALA A 32 4.29 -5.81 0.71
N GLU A 33 3.32 -5.29 -0.04
CA GLU A 33 3.52 -4.54 -1.27
C GLU A 33 4.29 -3.23 -1.03
N GLN A 34 3.87 -2.44 -0.04
CA GLN A 34 4.58 -1.24 0.41
C GLN A 34 6.04 -1.58 0.76
N ALA A 35 6.26 -2.61 1.57
CA ALA A 35 7.61 -3.02 1.96
C ALA A 35 8.46 -3.47 0.76
N ARG A 36 7.86 -4.09 -0.25
CA ARG A 36 8.56 -4.45 -1.49
C ARG A 36 8.96 -3.21 -2.29
N ILE A 37 8.04 -2.25 -2.43
CA ILE A 37 8.30 -1.00 -3.14
C ILE A 37 9.40 -0.20 -2.44
N ASP A 38 9.40 -0.13 -1.11
CA ASP A 38 10.44 0.57 -0.35
C ASP A 38 11.82 -0.07 -0.59
N ARG A 39 11.92 -1.40 -0.56
CA ARG A 39 13.16 -2.11 -0.91
C ARG A 39 13.59 -1.84 -2.35
N ALA A 40 12.66 -1.84 -3.30
CA ALA A 40 12.96 -1.55 -4.70
C ALA A 40 13.45 -0.11 -4.88
N GLN A 41 12.88 0.84 -4.13
CA GLN A 41 13.34 2.23 -4.13
C GLN A 41 14.76 2.34 -3.56
N ASP A 42 15.08 1.62 -2.50
CA ASP A 42 16.43 1.60 -1.92
C ASP A 42 17.47 1.07 -2.93
N VAL A 43 17.11 0.01 -3.67
CA VAL A 43 17.94 -0.53 -4.76
C VAL A 43 18.11 0.51 -5.86
N GLN A 44 17.04 1.20 -6.26
CA GLN A 44 17.12 2.25 -7.28
C GLN A 44 18.01 3.41 -6.84
N ARG A 45 17.88 3.88 -5.59
CA ARG A 45 18.76 4.93 -5.04
C ARG A 45 20.22 4.50 -5.07
N THR A 46 20.49 3.24 -4.76
CA THR A 46 21.85 2.67 -4.87
C THR A 46 22.35 2.68 -6.31
N ARG A 47 21.52 2.27 -7.28
CA ARG A 47 21.89 2.27 -8.71
C ARG A 47 22.20 3.68 -9.22
N GLU A 48 21.39 4.66 -8.84
CA GLU A 48 21.61 6.05 -9.20
C GLU A 48 22.88 6.61 -8.57
N ALA A 49 23.12 6.32 -7.29
CA ALA A 49 24.35 6.73 -6.60
C ALA A 49 25.60 6.09 -7.22
N SER A 50 25.54 4.80 -7.59
CA SER A 50 26.62 4.11 -8.29
C SER A 50 26.88 4.64 -9.71
N ASN A 51 25.95 5.42 -10.26
CA ASN A 51 26.09 6.09 -11.56
C ASN A 51 26.36 7.60 -11.40
N ASP A 52 26.95 8.01 -10.28
CA ASP A 52 27.25 9.42 -9.94
C ASP A 52 26.05 10.36 -10.08
N LEU A 53 24.84 9.84 -9.85
CA LEU A 53 23.56 10.54 -10.04
C LEU A 53 23.30 11.05 -11.47
N GLN A 54 24.13 10.66 -12.44
CA GLN A 54 23.86 10.94 -13.83
C GLN A 54 22.70 10.08 -14.29
N LEU A 55 21.67 10.70 -14.87
CA LEU A 55 20.51 9.97 -15.35
C LEU A 55 20.77 9.41 -16.74
N ASN A 56 20.28 8.21 -16.97
CA ASN A 56 20.23 7.55 -18.27
C ASN A 56 18.86 6.86 -18.43
N ARG A 57 18.62 6.25 -19.60
CA ARG A 57 17.35 5.60 -19.90
C ARG A 57 16.97 4.54 -18.87
N GLU A 58 17.90 3.66 -18.49
CA GLU A 58 17.63 2.56 -17.56
C GLU A 58 17.26 3.06 -16.16
N LEU A 59 17.98 4.05 -15.65
CA LEU A 59 17.67 4.65 -14.35
C LEU A 59 16.34 5.40 -14.40
N CYS A 60 16.06 6.10 -15.49
CA CYS A 60 14.78 6.78 -15.68
C CYS A 60 13.61 5.81 -15.79
N GLN A 61 13.79 4.67 -16.46
CA GLN A 61 12.82 3.58 -16.47
C GLN A 61 12.62 3.00 -15.06
N GLY A 62 13.69 2.75 -14.30
CA GLY A 62 13.56 2.28 -12.92
C GLY A 62 12.78 3.23 -12.01
N ARG A 63 12.98 4.55 -12.15
CA ARG A 63 12.16 5.57 -11.46
C ARG A 63 10.69 5.52 -11.88
N LEU A 64 10.42 5.27 -13.16
CA LEU A 64 9.07 5.14 -13.70
C LEU A 64 8.37 3.89 -13.15
N ASP A 65 9.06 2.75 -13.18
CA ASP A 65 8.54 1.48 -12.67
C ASP A 65 8.16 1.58 -11.18
N LEU A 66 8.99 2.27 -10.39
CA LEU A 66 8.68 2.54 -8.98
C LEU A 66 7.46 3.43 -8.81
N LEU A 67 7.30 4.44 -9.67
CA LEU A 67 6.14 5.31 -9.62
C LEU A 67 4.87 4.56 -10.00
N ASP A 68 4.91 3.74 -11.04
CA ASP A 68 3.79 2.91 -11.49
C ASP A 68 3.42 1.87 -10.42
N ALA A 69 4.40 1.28 -9.73
CA ALA A 69 4.16 0.40 -8.58
C ALA A 69 3.47 1.14 -7.41
N ARG A 70 3.81 2.41 -7.17
CA ARG A 70 3.16 3.24 -6.15
C ARG A 70 1.72 3.59 -6.52
N TYR A 71 1.42 3.84 -7.79
CA TYR A 71 0.04 3.95 -8.28
C TYR A 71 -0.75 2.68 -7.99
N ALA A 72 -0.22 1.51 -8.37
CA ALA A 72 -0.87 0.22 -8.12
C ALA A 72 -1.12 -0.03 -6.62
N LEU A 73 -0.17 0.31 -5.75
CA LEU A 73 -0.32 0.19 -4.31
C LEU A 73 -1.47 1.05 -3.76
N VAL A 74 -1.57 2.30 -4.21
CA VAL A 74 -2.66 3.20 -3.82
C VAL A 74 -4.01 2.69 -4.34
N ASP A 75 -4.04 2.15 -5.57
CA ASP A 75 -5.24 1.55 -6.13
C ASP A 75 -5.70 0.32 -5.33
N ASP A 76 -4.77 -0.54 -4.91
CA ASP A 76 -5.05 -1.71 -4.05
C ASP A 76 -5.56 -1.27 -2.67
N PHE A 77 -4.93 -0.25 -2.08
CA PHE A 77 -5.37 0.36 -0.82
C PHE A 77 -6.82 0.90 -0.92
N GLU A 78 -7.14 1.67 -1.95
CA GLU A 78 -8.50 2.19 -2.16
C GLU A 78 -9.50 1.07 -2.51
N ALA A 79 -9.07 0.04 -3.23
CA ALA A 79 -9.89 -1.15 -3.49
C ALA A 79 -10.23 -1.90 -2.20
N CYS A 80 -9.29 -2.04 -1.28
CA CYS A 80 -9.53 -2.60 0.05
C CYS A 80 -10.51 -1.72 0.85
N ARG A 81 -10.33 -0.40 0.86
CA ARG A 81 -11.24 0.53 1.57
C ARG A 81 -12.66 0.47 1.04
N ARG A 82 -12.86 0.36 -0.27
CA ARG A 82 -14.18 0.17 -0.90
C ARG A 82 -14.89 -1.10 -0.44
N LYS A 83 -14.15 -2.11 0.03
CA LYS A 83 -14.68 -3.34 0.62
C LYS A 83 -14.96 -3.23 2.14
N GLY A 84 -14.79 -2.04 2.73
CA GLY A 84 -15.01 -1.79 4.15
C GLY A 84 -13.82 -2.15 5.05
N VAL A 85 -12.61 -2.32 4.48
CA VAL A 85 -11.40 -2.59 5.25
C VAL A 85 -10.90 -1.31 5.94
N GLU A 86 -10.68 -1.39 7.25
CA GLU A 86 -10.02 -0.34 8.02
C GLU A 86 -8.52 -0.60 8.11
N PHE A 87 -7.72 0.40 7.69
CA PHE A 87 -6.27 0.35 7.77
C PHE A 87 -5.76 1.02 9.04
N PRO A 88 -4.56 0.64 9.54
CA PRO A 88 -3.89 1.39 10.59
C PRO A 88 -3.79 2.87 10.22
N ALA A 89 -4.16 3.77 11.14
CA ALA A 89 -4.31 5.21 10.85
C ALA A 89 -3.07 5.83 10.18
N LYS A 90 -1.87 5.46 10.63
CA LYS A 90 -0.60 5.93 10.03
C LYS A 90 -0.48 5.52 8.56
N MET A 91 -0.85 4.28 8.25
CA MET A 91 -0.77 3.74 6.89
C MET A 91 -1.84 4.36 5.99
N ALA A 92 -3.07 4.49 6.50
CA ALA A 92 -4.15 5.15 5.77
C ALA A 92 -3.75 6.59 5.40
N ARG A 93 -3.23 7.36 6.36
CA ARG A 93 -2.73 8.71 6.10
C ARG A 93 -1.61 8.72 5.07
N ALA A 94 -0.57 7.89 5.26
CA ALA A 94 0.57 7.88 4.36
C ALA A 94 0.19 7.52 2.91
N LEU A 95 -0.73 6.58 2.71
CA LEU A 95 -1.17 6.17 1.38
C LEU A 95 -2.15 7.17 0.75
N SER A 96 -2.99 7.83 1.54
CA SER A 96 -3.82 8.95 1.06
C SER A 96 -2.97 10.16 0.66
N ASP A 97 -2.03 10.59 1.51
CA ASP A 97 -1.11 11.68 1.19
C ASP A 97 -0.27 11.33 -0.06
N ALA A 98 0.20 10.08 -0.16
CA ALA A 98 0.91 9.61 -1.35
C ALA A 98 0.05 9.70 -2.62
N SER A 99 -1.22 9.31 -2.55
CA SER A 99 -2.18 9.38 -3.66
C SER A 99 -2.29 10.79 -4.23
N GLU A 100 -2.42 11.80 -3.37
CA GLU A 100 -2.53 13.21 -3.75
C GLU A 100 -1.28 13.69 -4.49
N GLU A 101 -0.09 13.20 -4.09
CA GLU A 101 1.19 13.61 -4.66
C GLU A 101 1.59 12.84 -5.93
N LEU A 102 0.93 11.73 -6.28
CA LEU A 102 1.38 10.84 -7.36
C LEU A 102 1.41 11.55 -8.72
N ALA A 103 0.42 12.39 -9.01
CA ALA A 103 0.36 13.16 -10.25
C ALA A 103 1.54 14.15 -10.37
N ASP A 104 1.85 14.85 -9.28
CA ASP A 104 2.99 15.77 -9.25
C ASP A 104 4.33 15.03 -9.37
N LYS A 105 4.44 13.86 -8.75
CA LYS A 105 5.61 12.97 -8.91
C LYS A 105 5.76 12.49 -10.35
N LYS A 106 4.66 12.15 -11.04
CA LYS A 106 4.68 11.81 -12.48
C LYS A 106 5.12 12.98 -13.31
N ALA A 107 4.60 14.17 -13.06
CA ALA A 107 4.99 15.38 -13.77
C ALA A 107 6.48 15.73 -13.55
N ALA A 108 6.98 15.57 -12.31
CA ALA A 108 8.39 15.74 -11.99
C ALA A 108 9.28 14.71 -12.71
N TRP A 109 8.84 13.45 -12.77
CA TRP A 109 9.52 12.43 -13.56
C TRP A 109 9.57 12.81 -15.04
N ILE A 110 8.46 13.24 -15.65
CA ILE A 110 8.44 13.66 -17.07
C ILE A 110 9.44 14.78 -17.33
N ARG A 111 9.48 15.81 -16.48
CA ARG A 111 10.41 16.93 -16.64
C ARG A 111 11.88 16.51 -16.54
N THR A 112 12.17 15.56 -15.66
CA THR A 112 13.55 15.14 -15.35
C THR A 112 14.05 14.06 -16.30
N CYS A 113 13.21 13.07 -16.58
CA CYS A 113 13.55 11.86 -17.29
C CYS A 113 13.01 11.80 -18.72
N GLY A 114 12.05 12.66 -19.08
CA GLY A 114 11.38 12.59 -20.38
C GLY A 114 12.33 12.70 -21.58
N LEU A 115 13.45 13.42 -21.45
CA LEU A 115 14.47 13.47 -22.51
C LEU A 115 15.27 12.17 -22.63
N HIS A 116 15.58 11.50 -21.53
CA HIS A 116 16.29 10.22 -21.51
C HIS A 116 15.44 9.04 -22.00
N MET A 117 14.12 9.23 -22.08
CA MET A 117 13.18 8.24 -22.57
C MET A 117 12.85 8.42 -24.06
N LYS A 118 13.34 9.49 -24.69
CA LYS A 118 13.21 9.71 -26.13
C LYS A 118 14.28 8.91 -26.85
N ASP A 119 13.97 7.64 -27.08
CA ASP A 119 14.53 6.82 -28.16
C ASP A 119 13.38 6.35 -29.05
#